data_AF-A0A2E6ALR8-F1
#
_entry.id   AF-A0A2E6ALR8-F1
#
_cell.length_a   1.000
_cell.length_b   1.000
_cell.length_c   1.000
_cell.angle_alpha   90.00
_cell.angle_beta   90.00
_cell.angle_gamma   90.00
#
_symmetry.space_group_name_H-M   'P 1'
#
loop_
_entity.id
_entity.type
_entity.pdbx_description
1 polymer ?
#
loop_
_entity_poly.entity_id
_entity_poly.type
_entity_poly.pdbx_seq_one_letter_code
_entity_poly.pdbx_strand_id
1 'polypeptide(L)'
;MTSHPNKNLPTTDQELLVAYLDGELDSHESTRVEQRLAQDVDFRALLSKLRETWDLLDDLPQPTVDEGFAQTTVEMVAVQAADESRILPSNGASRQRYLWMAACLVAAIASFGVVRQWQTAGDRQLIQDLPVIENVDAYLEVQSLEFLEALAQSDVFRNDEIDREFNDASEEP
;
A
#
# COMPACT_ATOMS: atom_id res chain seq x y z
N MET A 1 16.81 -14.37 -29.55
CA MET A 1 16.13 -13.32 -30.33
C MET A 1 14.70 -13.17 -29.85
N THR A 2 14.43 -12.29 -28.89
CA THR A 2 13.07 -11.95 -28.47
C THR A 2 12.68 -10.62 -29.10
N SER A 3 12.14 -10.69 -30.32
CA SER A 3 11.47 -9.55 -30.97
C SER A 3 10.26 -9.19 -30.10
N HIS A 4 10.39 -8.10 -29.34
CA HIS A 4 9.27 -7.53 -28.61
C HIS A 4 8.47 -6.71 -29.62
N PRO A 5 7.16 -6.97 -29.80
CA PRO A 5 6.32 -6.11 -30.61
C PRO A 5 6.28 -4.73 -29.95
N ASN A 6 6.87 -3.72 -30.59
CA ASN A 6 6.86 -2.34 -30.12
C ASN A 6 5.41 -1.84 -30.11
N LYS A 7 4.84 -1.70 -28.91
CA LYS A 7 3.42 -1.38 -28.68
C LYS A 7 3.07 0.08 -28.98
N ASN A 8 4.06 0.91 -29.32
CA ASN A 8 3.87 2.32 -29.63
C ASN A 8 4.27 2.59 -31.07
N LEU A 9 3.51 2.07 -32.03
CA LEU A 9 3.69 2.54 -33.41
C LEU A 9 3.39 4.04 -33.43
N PRO A 10 4.29 4.86 -33.99
CA PRO A 10 4.03 6.27 -34.19
C PRO A 10 2.74 6.41 -35.01
N THR A 11 1.79 7.15 -34.45
CA THR A 11 0.43 7.30 -34.97
C THR A 11 0.36 8.32 -36.10
N THR A 12 1.37 9.18 -36.21
CA THR A 12 1.49 10.22 -37.24
C THR A 12 2.78 10.06 -38.05
N ASP A 13 2.75 10.45 -39.33
CA ASP A 13 3.93 10.48 -40.22
C ASP A 13 5.11 11.27 -39.63
N GLN A 14 4.82 12.36 -38.92
CA GLN A 14 5.84 13.15 -38.24
C GLN A 14 6.49 12.36 -37.07
N GLU A 15 5.70 11.67 -36.25
CA GLU A 15 6.22 10.84 -35.16
C GLU A 15 7.10 9.70 -35.70
N LEU A 16 6.72 9.13 -36.85
CA LEU A 16 7.49 8.07 -37.51
C LEU A 16 8.83 8.58 -38.02
N LEU A 17 8.87 9.79 -38.59
CA LEU A 17 10.12 10.41 -39.04
C LEU A 17 11.01 10.86 -37.89
N VAL A 18 10.43 11.31 -36.78
CA VAL A 18 11.19 11.63 -35.56
C VAL A 18 11.82 10.37 -34.98
N ALA A 19 11.05 9.30 -34.79
CA ALA A 19 11.58 8.01 -34.33
C ALA A 19 12.66 7.45 -35.26
N TYR A 20 12.55 7.68 -36.58
CA TYR A 20 13.59 7.34 -37.55
C TYR A 20 14.87 8.18 -37.34
N LEU A 21 14.75 9.49 -37.13
CA LEU A 21 15.89 10.38 -36.88
C LEU A 21 16.59 10.04 -35.56
N ASP A 22 15.84 9.68 -34.52
CA ASP A 22 16.36 9.31 -33.21
C ASP A 22 16.92 7.86 -33.18
N GLY A 23 16.68 7.07 -34.24
CA GLY A 23 17.14 5.68 -34.34
C GLY A 23 16.35 4.69 -33.48
N GLU A 24 15.12 5.05 -33.09
CA GLU A 24 14.25 4.21 -32.25
C GLU A 24 13.48 3.13 -33.02
N LEU A 25 13.48 3.19 -34.36
CA LEU A 25 12.84 2.20 -35.22
C LEU A 25 13.65 0.92 -35.33
N ASP A 26 12.97 -0.22 -35.43
CA ASP A 26 13.64 -1.48 -35.75
C ASP A 26 14.11 -1.52 -37.21
N SER A 27 14.88 -2.54 -37.60
CA SER A 27 15.46 -2.65 -38.94
C SER A 27 14.41 -2.80 -40.04
N HIS A 28 13.28 -3.43 -39.75
CA HIS A 28 12.20 -3.63 -40.71
C HIS A 28 11.38 -2.35 -40.87
N GLU A 29 11.08 -1.65 -39.78
CA GLU A 29 10.43 -0.34 -39.77
C GLU A 29 11.27 0.71 -40.49
N SER A 30 12.58 0.75 -40.22
CA SER A 30 13.54 1.65 -40.89
C SER A 30 13.55 1.42 -42.41
N THR A 31 13.60 0.16 -42.85
CA THR A 31 13.55 -0.19 -44.29
C THR A 31 12.25 0.30 -44.95
N ARG A 32 11.11 0.21 -44.25
CA ARG A 32 9.83 0.71 -44.77
C ARG A 32 9.79 2.23 -44.89
N VAL A 33 10.36 2.94 -43.91
CA VAL A 33 10.51 4.40 -43.95
C VAL A 33 11.39 4.81 -45.12
N GLU A 34 12.52 4.16 -45.35
CA GLU A 34 13.44 4.42 -46.47
C GLU A 34 12.79 4.19 -47.84
N GLN A 35 12.03 3.10 -47.99
CA GLN A 35 11.27 2.84 -49.22
C GLN A 35 10.23 3.93 -49.48
N ARG A 36 9.55 4.40 -48.44
CA ARG A 36 8.57 5.48 -48.55
C ARG A 36 9.24 6.81 -48.89
N LEU A 37 10.36 7.13 -48.26
CA LEU A 37 11.17 8.30 -48.60
C LEU A 37 11.63 8.29 -50.07
N ALA A 38 11.89 7.13 -50.66
CA ALA A 38 12.25 7.05 -52.08
C ALA A 38 11.09 7.41 -53.03
N GLN A 39 9.85 7.18 -52.62
CA GLN A 39 8.67 7.27 -53.48
C GLN A 39 7.85 8.55 -53.24
N ASP A 40 7.90 9.09 -52.02
CA ASP A 40 7.04 10.18 -51.57
C ASP A 40 7.86 11.49 -51.45
N VAL A 41 7.46 12.51 -52.21
CA VAL A 41 8.10 13.83 -52.21
C VAL A 41 7.74 14.61 -50.95
N ASP A 42 6.48 14.53 -50.50
CA ASP A 42 5.98 15.29 -49.35
C ASP A 42 6.56 14.73 -48.05
N PHE A 43 6.68 13.41 -47.96
CA PHE A 43 7.33 12.72 -46.83
C PHE A 43 8.82 13.08 -46.71
N ARG A 44 9.52 13.24 -47.85
CA ARG A 44 10.91 13.76 -47.86
C ARG A 44 10.99 15.22 -47.44
N ALA A 45 10.07 16.06 -47.89
CA ALA A 45 10.03 17.47 -47.50
C ALA A 45 9.81 17.61 -45.97
N LEU A 46 8.96 16.77 -45.39
CA LEU A 46 8.74 16.71 -43.95
C LEU A 46 10.01 16.31 -43.18
N LEU A 47 10.74 15.29 -43.64
CA LEU A 47 12.03 14.90 -43.07
C LEU A 47 13.06 16.03 -43.15
N SER A 48 13.13 16.74 -44.28
CA SER A 48 14.05 17.86 -44.46
C SER A 48 13.76 19.00 -43.48
N LYS A 49 12.48 19.33 -43.26
CA LYS A 49 12.05 20.35 -42.31
C LYS A 49 12.41 20.00 -40.86
N LEU A 50 12.25 18.72 -40.48
CA LEU A 50 12.63 18.23 -39.17
C LEU A 50 14.14 18.38 -38.94
N ARG A 51 14.97 18.02 -39.93
CA ARG A 51 16.44 18.18 -39.84
C ARG A 51 16.86 19.64 -39.73
N GLU A 52 16.28 20.53 -40.53
CA GLU A 52 16.56 21.98 -40.46
C GLU A 52 16.27 22.54 -39.06
N THR A 53 15.23 22.05 -38.38
CA THR A 53 14.91 22.46 -37.01
C THR A 53 15.99 22.04 -36.01
N TRP A 54 16.60 20.87 -36.22
CA TRP A 54 17.73 20.39 -35.42
C TRP A 54 19.01 21.16 -35.72
N ASP A 55 19.28 21.48 -36.99
CA ASP A 55 20.45 22.28 -37.38
C ASP A 55 20.43 23.67 -36.71
N LEU A 56 19.25 24.28 -36.53
CA LEU A 56 19.10 25.52 -35.76
C LEU A 56 19.50 25.39 -34.29
N LEU A 57 19.45 24.17 -33.72
CA LEU A 57 19.89 23.94 -32.34
C LEU A 57 21.41 23.89 -32.22
N ASP A 58 22.13 23.48 -33.27
CA ASP A 58 23.59 23.46 -33.28
C ASP A 58 24.19 24.88 -33.30
N ASP A 59 23.44 25.86 -33.80
CA ASP A 59 23.80 27.28 -33.80
C ASP A 59 23.61 27.97 -32.43
N LEU A 60 23.15 27.25 -31.39
CA LEU A 60 23.00 27.88 -30.07
C LEU A 60 24.37 28.27 -29.48
N PRO A 61 24.50 29.50 -28.96
CA PRO A 61 25.73 29.94 -28.32
C PRO A 61 26.02 29.06 -27.11
N GLN A 62 27.19 28.41 -27.12
CA GLN A 62 27.64 27.67 -25.96
C GLN A 62 27.93 28.65 -24.82
N PRO A 63 27.33 28.47 -23.63
CA PRO A 63 27.64 29.31 -22.50
C PRO A 63 29.10 29.11 -22.11
N THR A 64 29.93 30.13 -22.34
CA THR A 64 31.28 30.18 -21.78
C THR A 64 31.15 30.44 -20.29
N VAL A 65 31.40 29.42 -19.47
CA VAL A 65 31.44 29.57 -18.02
C VAL A 65 32.65 30.41 -17.62
N ASP A 66 32.39 31.50 -16.90
CA ASP A 66 33.43 32.30 -16.26
C ASP A 66 33.98 31.56 -15.03
N GLU A 67 35.25 31.76 -14.70
CA GLU A 67 35.92 31.05 -13.59
C GLU A 67 35.22 31.28 -12.23
N GLY A 68 34.48 32.37 -12.10
CA GLY A 68 33.65 32.71 -10.93
C GLY A 68 32.38 31.86 -10.76
N PHE A 69 31.90 31.14 -11.78
CA PHE A 69 30.67 30.33 -11.68
C PHE A 69 30.83 29.16 -10.69
N ALA A 70 31.99 28.51 -10.72
CA ALA A 70 32.34 27.47 -9.76
C ALA A 70 32.49 28.05 -8.34
N GLN A 71 33.03 29.27 -8.23
CA GLN A 71 33.20 29.97 -6.96
C GLN A 71 31.85 30.27 -6.29
N THR A 72 30.86 30.77 -7.04
CA THR A 72 29.51 31.04 -6.49
C THR A 72 28.82 29.76 -6.02
N THR A 73 29.03 28.63 -6.69
CA THR A 73 28.45 27.34 -6.27
C THR A 73 29.12 26.84 -4.98
N VAL A 74 30.46 26.88 -4.91
CA VAL A 74 31.20 26.51 -3.69
C VAL A 74 30.85 27.44 -2.53
N GLU A 75 30.68 28.73 -2.79
CA GLU A 75 30.23 29.72 -1.80
C GLU A 75 28.82 29.42 -1.30
N MET A 76 27.88 29.09 -2.18
CA MET A 76 26.50 28.72 -1.80
C MET A 76 26.47 27.46 -0.93
N VAL A 77 27.26 26.43 -1.29
CA VAL A 77 27.39 25.20 -0.49
C VAL A 77 28.04 25.51 0.87
N ALA A 78 29.07 26.36 0.90
CA ALA A 78 29.72 26.77 2.14
C ALA A 78 28.77 27.57 3.07
N VAL A 79 27.94 28.45 2.51
CA VAL A 79 26.92 29.20 3.25
C VAL A 79 25.85 28.25 3.81
N GLN A 80 25.36 27.29 3.02
CA GLN A 80 24.39 26.29 3.49
C GLN A 80 24.97 25.40 4.61
N ALA A 81 26.23 24.95 4.47
CA ALA A 81 26.91 24.19 5.52
C ALA A 81 27.11 25.02 6.81
N ALA A 82 27.41 26.32 6.67
CA ALA A 82 27.53 27.22 7.80
C ALA A 82 26.17 27.46 8.49
N ASP A 83 25.08 27.57 7.74
CA ASP A 83 23.72 27.69 8.30
C ASP A 83 23.26 26.40 8.98
N GLU A 84 23.55 25.22 8.43
CA GLU A 84 23.28 23.93 9.11
C GLU A 84 24.03 23.82 10.44
N SER A 85 25.27 24.31 10.51
CA SER A 85 26.05 24.32 11.76
C SER A 85 25.48 25.28 12.82
N ARG A 86 24.78 26.35 12.41
CA ARG A 86 24.10 27.30 13.30
C ARG A 86 22.76 26.78 13.81
N ILE A 87 22.18 25.77 13.15
CA ILE A 87 20.92 25.13 13.56
C ILE A 87 21.16 24.04 14.62
N LEU A 88 22.42 23.70 14.97
CA LEU A 88 22.68 22.84 16.12
C LEU A 88 22.15 23.52 17.40
N PRO A 89 21.07 23.02 18.03
CA PRO A 89 20.53 23.65 19.21
C PRO A 89 21.57 23.54 20.33
N SER A 90 21.90 24.67 20.96
CA SER A 90 22.68 24.69 22.19
C SER A 90 22.06 23.71 23.18
N ASN A 91 22.85 22.72 23.58
CA ASN A 91 22.44 21.53 24.32
C ASN A 91 21.96 21.87 25.75
N GLY A 92 20.72 22.37 25.87
CA GLY A 92 20.02 22.60 27.14
C GLY A 92 18.61 21.99 27.20
N ALA A 93 18.04 21.58 26.07
CA ALA A 93 16.66 21.12 25.95
C ALA A 93 16.48 19.59 25.97
N SER A 94 17.56 18.80 26.04
CA SER A 94 17.48 17.34 25.92
C SER A 94 16.78 16.68 27.12
N ARG A 95 17.07 17.12 28.34
CA ARG A 95 16.50 16.51 29.56
C ARG A 95 14.99 16.69 29.68
N GLN A 96 14.44 17.83 29.25
CA GLN A 96 13.00 18.11 29.31
C GLN A 96 12.22 17.31 28.26
N ARG A 97 12.81 17.05 27.09
CA ARG A 97 12.21 16.17 26.06
C ARG A 97 12.11 14.72 26.54
N TYR A 98 13.15 14.20 27.20
CA TYR A 98 13.11 12.86 27.81
C TYR A 98 12.07 12.75 28.92
N LEU A 99 11.85 13.81 29.72
CA LEU A 99 10.79 13.84 30.73
C LEU A 99 9.38 13.78 30.12
N TRP A 100 9.13 14.51 29.03
CA TRP A 100 7.84 14.43 28.33
C TRP A 100 7.62 13.07 27.67
N MET A 101 8.66 12.47 27.07
CA MET A 101 8.56 11.12 26.51
C MET A 101 8.27 10.07 27.60
N ALA A 102 8.92 10.16 28.75
CA ALA A 102 8.64 9.28 29.89
C ALA A 102 7.21 9.45 30.42
N ALA A 103 6.71 10.69 30.52
CA ALA A 103 5.34 10.96 30.94
C ALA A 103 4.31 10.37 29.96
N CYS A 104 4.52 10.51 28.65
CA CYS A 104 3.66 9.89 27.63
C CYS A 104 3.67 8.36 27.72
N LEU A 105 4.84 7.76 27.96
CA LEU A 105 4.96 6.30 28.11
C LEU A 105 4.19 5.80 29.35
N VAL A 106 4.32 6.48 30.49
CA VAL A 106 3.58 6.15 31.71
C VAL A 106 2.07 6.30 31.49
N ALA A 107 1.63 7.37 30.82
CA ALA A 107 0.22 7.56 30.48
C ALA A 107 -0.32 6.45 29.56
N ALA A 108 0.47 6.00 28.58
CA ALA A 108 0.08 4.90 27.69
C ALA A 108 -0.07 3.57 28.46
N ILE A 109 0.87 3.26 29.36
CA ILE A 109 0.80 2.05 30.20
C ILE A 109 -0.39 2.10 31.15
N ALA A 110 -0.63 3.24 31.80
CA ALA A 110 -1.78 3.43 32.68
C ALA A 110 -3.10 3.30 31.91
N SER A 111 -3.20 3.90 30.73
CA SER A 111 -4.38 3.80 29.86
C SER A 111 -4.65 2.35 29.44
N PHE A 112 -3.61 1.61 29.07
CA PHE A 112 -3.72 0.19 28.71
C PHE A 112 -4.23 -0.65 29.90
N GLY A 113 -3.72 -0.40 31.11
CA GLY A 113 -4.18 -1.09 32.33
C GLY A 113 -5.66 -0.84 32.62
N VAL A 114 -6.12 0.41 32.53
CA VAL A 114 -7.53 0.78 32.76
C VAL A 114 -8.45 0.12 31.73
N VAL A 115 -8.09 0.16 30.44
CA VAL A 115 -8.89 -0.47 29.37
C VAL A 115 -8.97 -1.98 29.56
N ARG A 116 -7.87 -2.64 29.93
CA ARG A 116 -7.84 -4.08 30.16
C ARG A 116 -8.70 -4.49 31.36
N GLN A 117 -8.68 -3.69 32.43
CA GLN A 117 -9.52 -3.88 33.61
C GLN A 117 -11.02 -3.73 33.26
N TRP A 118 -11.36 -2.82 32.34
CA TRP A 118 -12.75 -2.58 31.93
C TRP A 118 -13.27 -3.63 30.94
N GLN A 119 -12.45 -4.12 30.00
CA GLN A 119 -12.84 -5.18 29.05
C GLN A 119 -13.12 -6.52 29.74
N THR A 120 -12.27 -6.91 30.70
CA THR A 120 -12.44 -8.16 31.46
C THR A 120 -13.73 -8.24 32.29
N ALA A 121 -14.35 -7.10 32.61
CA ALA A 121 -15.65 -7.06 33.29
C ALA A 121 -16.84 -7.28 32.32
N GLY A 122 -16.75 -6.77 31.08
CA GLY A 122 -17.79 -6.93 30.06
C GLY A 122 -17.77 -8.30 29.37
N ASP A 123 -16.59 -8.87 29.17
CA ASP A 123 -16.41 -10.13 28.44
C ASP A 123 -17.00 -11.35 29.16
N ARG A 124 -17.14 -11.29 30.49
CA ARG A 124 -17.76 -12.38 31.26
C ARG A 124 -19.23 -12.59 30.92
N GLN A 125 -19.94 -11.53 30.57
CA GLN A 125 -21.36 -11.60 30.22
C GLN A 125 -21.54 -12.19 28.81
N LEU A 126 -20.66 -11.82 27.87
CA LEU A 126 -20.67 -12.33 26.50
C LEU A 126 -20.30 -13.82 26.42
N ILE A 127 -19.41 -14.30 27.30
CA ILE A 127 -19.08 -15.72 27.41
C ILE A 127 -20.23 -16.51 28.06
N GLN A 128 -21.00 -15.90 28.96
CA GLN A 128 -22.14 -16.53 29.61
C GLN A 128 -23.35 -16.67 28.66
N ASP A 129 -23.54 -15.70 27.76
CA ASP A 129 -24.62 -15.70 26.76
C ASP A 129 -24.26 -16.44 25.46
N LEU A 130 -23.02 -16.93 25.34
CA LEU A 130 -22.50 -17.66 24.18
C LEU A 130 -23.34 -18.90 23.77
N PRO A 131 -23.82 -19.76 24.70
CA PRO A 131 -24.60 -20.95 24.34
C PRO A 131 -25.94 -20.64 23.66
N VAL A 132 -26.51 -19.48 24.00
CA VAL A 132 -27.79 -19.00 23.47
C VAL A 132 -27.61 -18.43 22.06
N ILE A 133 -26.47 -17.77 21.81
CA ILE A 133 -26.14 -17.17 20.51
C ILE A 133 -25.68 -18.25 19.50
N GLU A 134 -25.03 -19.32 19.95
CA GLU A 134 -24.56 -20.41 19.09
C GLU A 134 -25.70 -21.28 18.53
N ASN A 135 -26.82 -21.42 19.27
CA ASN A 135 -27.95 -22.27 18.88
C ASN A 135 -29.21 -21.47 18.52
N VAL A 136 -29.07 -20.21 18.08
CA VAL A 136 -30.22 -19.33 17.75
C VAL A 136 -31.15 -19.98 16.72
N ASP A 137 -30.60 -20.66 15.72
CA ASP A 137 -31.41 -21.31 14.68
C ASP A 137 -32.27 -22.45 15.25
N ALA A 138 -31.74 -23.24 16.19
CA ALA A 138 -32.49 -24.31 16.86
C ALA A 138 -33.61 -23.77 17.75
N TYR A 139 -33.41 -22.60 18.38
CA TYR A 139 -34.44 -21.92 19.18
C TYR A 139 -35.50 -21.23 18.32
N LEU A 140 -35.17 -20.81 17.09
CA LEU A 140 -36.11 -20.19 16.16
C LEU A 140 -36.94 -21.21 15.36
N GLU A 141 -36.48 -22.45 15.24
CA GLU A 141 -37.19 -23.52 14.53
C GLU A 141 -38.39 -24.07 15.33
N VAL A 142 -38.40 -23.89 16.65
CA VAL A 142 -39.54 -24.23 17.51
C VAL A 142 -40.57 -23.10 17.48
N GLN A 143 -41.51 -23.20 16.54
CA GLN A 143 -42.47 -22.12 16.22
C GLN A 143 -43.53 -21.81 17.31
N SER A 144 -43.51 -22.44 18.49
CA SER A 144 -44.44 -22.08 19.57
C SER A 144 -43.95 -22.47 20.98
N LEU A 145 -44.18 -21.58 21.94
CA LEU A 145 -43.95 -21.80 23.39
C LEU A 145 -44.84 -22.93 23.95
N GLU A 146 -46.04 -23.12 23.41
CA GLU A 146 -46.96 -24.21 23.79
C GLU A 146 -46.34 -25.60 23.55
N PHE A 147 -45.52 -25.77 22.50
CA PHE A 147 -44.83 -27.03 22.24
C PHE A 147 -43.76 -27.33 23.29
N LEU A 148 -42.99 -26.32 23.73
CA LEU A 148 -41.98 -26.49 24.78
C LEU A 148 -42.61 -26.79 26.14
N GLU A 149 -43.76 -26.19 26.45
CA GLU A 149 -44.51 -26.46 27.68
C GLU A 149 -45.15 -27.86 27.66
N ALA A 150 -45.71 -28.28 26.53
CA ALA A 150 -46.22 -29.63 26.33
C ALA A 150 -45.10 -30.69 26.36
N LEU A 151 -43.91 -30.37 25.82
CA LEU A 151 -42.74 -31.24 25.83
C LEU A 151 -42.12 -31.33 27.23
N ALA A 152 -42.12 -30.25 28.02
CA ALA A 152 -41.67 -30.26 29.40
C ALA A 152 -42.64 -31.01 30.34
N GLN A 153 -43.93 -31.04 30.03
CA GLN A 153 -44.92 -31.88 30.73
C GLN A 153 -44.86 -33.34 30.28
N SER A 154 -44.41 -33.62 29.06
CA SER A 154 -44.14 -34.97 28.62
C SER A 154 -42.82 -35.43 29.26
N ASP A 155 -42.85 -36.53 30.03
CA ASP A 155 -41.68 -37.07 30.76
C ASP A 155 -40.63 -37.70 29.82
N VAL A 156 -40.52 -37.19 28.58
CA VAL A 156 -39.75 -37.74 27.45
C VAL A 156 -38.25 -37.57 27.64
N PHE A 157 -37.82 -36.65 28.51
CA PHE A 157 -36.42 -36.44 28.85
C PHE A 157 -35.99 -37.07 30.18
N ARG A 158 -36.86 -37.88 30.83
CA ARG A 158 -36.42 -38.64 32.01
C ARG A 158 -35.62 -39.87 31.55
N ASN A 159 -34.36 -39.61 31.25
CA ASN A 159 -33.36 -40.66 31.07
C ASN A 159 -33.16 -41.38 32.41
N ASP A 160 -33.84 -42.52 32.56
CA ASP A 160 -33.63 -43.55 33.59
C ASP A 160 -32.24 -44.24 33.44
N GLU A 161 -31.20 -43.50 33.06
CA GLU A 161 -29.91 -44.03 32.63
C GLU A 161 -28.69 -43.45 33.36
N ILE A 162 -28.89 -42.78 34.51
CA ILE A 162 -27.79 -42.41 35.44
C ILE A 162 -27.86 -43.15 36.78
N ASP A 163 -28.95 -43.87 37.09
CA ASP A 163 -29.07 -44.57 38.37
C ASP A 163 -28.51 -46.01 38.37
N ARG A 164 -28.23 -46.62 37.20
CA ARG A 164 -27.65 -47.98 37.17
C ARG A 164 -26.14 -48.02 37.42
N GLU A 165 -25.40 -46.97 37.08
CA GLU A 165 -23.94 -46.97 37.22
C GLU A 165 -23.46 -46.67 38.65
N PHE A 166 -24.34 -46.13 39.52
CA PHE A 166 -24.03 -45.91 40.93
C PHE A 166 -24.40 -47.08 41.86
N ASN A 167 -25.21 -48.06 41.42
CA ASN A 167 -25.59 -49.19 42.28
C ASN A 167 -24.71 -50.44 42.10
N ASP A 168 -24.00 -50.57 40.97
CA ASP A 168 -23.10 -51.71 40.69
C ASP A 168 -21.68 -51.52 41.29
N ALA A 169 -21.36 -50.31 41.74
CA ALA A 169 -20.06 -49.99 42.37
C ALA A 169 -20.06 -50.13 43.91
N SER A 170 -21.20 -50.53 44.51
CA SER A 170 -21.38 -50.64 45.96
C SER A 170 -21.66 -52.04 46.50
N GLU A 171 -21.70 -53.07 45.64
CA GLU A 171 -21.85 -54.47 46.06
C GLU A 171 -20.73 -55.36 45.50
N GLU A 172 -19.50 -55.18 45.97
CA GLU A 172 -18.63 -56.36 46.20
C GLU A 172 -17.90 -56.24 47.56
N PRO A 173 -18.08 -57.23 48.47
CA PRO A 173 -17.54 -57.25 49.83
C PRO A 173 -16.07 -57.67 49.94
#